data_AF-A0A1I1SWC7-F1
#
_entry.id   AF-A0A1I1SWC7-F1
#
_cell.length_a   1.000
_cell.length_b   1.000
_cell.length_c   1.000
_cell.angle_alpha   90.00
_cell.angle_beta   90.00
_cell.angle_gamma   90.00
#
_symmetry.space_group_name_H-M   'P 1'
#
loop_
_entity.id
_entity.type
_entity.pdbx_description
1 polymer ?
#
loop_
_entity_poly.entity_id
_entity_poly.type
_entity_poly.pdbx_seq_one_letter_code
_entity_poly.pdbx_strand_id
1 'polypeptide(L)'
;MSQRPSAPPVPHVLSLAVSQRPCARALVLGLLLAACGRSEPERPAAEPATEPAPQTSAAAVEPPAPATPDERRVLAWLDPDSPAVAYMRLPADLEPEALGELFALPPRALALLRAPLSLESGLAALIGPAAPPPEQWLARDLVVMQPVLARGPYLVRRLLAPRADVEAWLRTGGMEVETVEGLAVWTPGPTAPEAPAGSAPGLAPDLVFPWRLVFLADDLIGAFSLTEIGNGLSPLTAARDLPPSELTRTIGEVVAADPALLLELYVQGAMLHFDLSDDVGVAKLSLRRLVEADGSRSLPRHAAAGIDGEVILQPLGDVAEAAAALEARVPAGAATDVLRDLYKAVAYTQDGPIVRGRLQLAADDLAPLRRGGGG
;
A
#
# COMPACT_ATOMS: atom_id res chain seq x y z
N MET A 1 -19.56 -72.33 -1.45
CA MET A 1 -20.18 -71.65 -2.61
C MET A 1 -20.05 -70.15 -2.37
N SER A 2 -19.13 -69.51 -3.08
CA SER A 2 -18.72 -68.12 -2.90
C SER A 2 -19.78 -67.13 -3.36
N GLN A 3 -20.09 -66.14 -2.54
CA GLN A 3 -20.74 -64.90 -2.96
C GLN A 3 -19.72 -63.76 -2.92
N ARG A 4 -19.56 -63.09 -4.07
CA ARG A 4 -18.72 -61.90 -4.25
C ARG A 4 -19.41 -60.67 -3.65
N PRO A 5 -18.69 -59.74 -3.01
CA PRO A 5 -19.20 -58.40 -2.76
C PRO A 5 -19.05 -57.51 -3.99
N SER A 6 -20.08 -56.68 -4.18
CA SER A 6 -20.27 -55.71 -5.26
C SER A 6 -19.40 -54.46 -5.02
N ALA A 7 -18.74 -53.96 -6.07
CA ALA A 7 -17.93 -52.74 -6.03
C ALA A 7 -18.79 -51.51 -6.42
N PRO A 8 -18.54 -50.31 -5.84
CA PRO A 8 -19.23 -49.08 -6.24
C PRO A 8 -18.62 -48.45 -7.52
N PRO A 9 -19.38 -47.61 -8.24
CA PRO A 9 -18.93 -47.00 -9.48
C PRO A 9 -17.97 -45.81 -9.24
N VAL A 10 -16.94 -45.74 -10.08
CA VAL A 10 -15.96 -44.65 -10.18
C VAL A 10 -16.55 -43.52 -11.03
N PRO A 11 -16.46 -42.23 -10.63
CA PRO A 11 -16.86 -41.12 -11.48
C PRO A 11 -15.80 -40.79 -12.54
N HIS A 12 -16.30 -40.34 -13.70
CA HIS A 12 -15.57 -39.95 -14.89
C HIS A 12 -14.47 -38.90 -14.62
N VAL A 13 -13.25 -39.23 -15.00
CA VAL A 13 -12.14 -38.28 -15.18
C VAL A 13 -12.32 -37.60 -16.53
N LEU A 14 -12.63 -36.30 -16.51
CA LEU A 14 -12.52 -35.42 -17.68
C LEU A 14 -11.03 -35.18 -17.95
N SER A 15 -10.57 -35.76 -19.05
CA SER A 15 -9.23 -35.58 -19.61
C SER A 15 -9.17 -34.21 -20.30
N LEU A 16 -8.56 -33.22 -19.64
CA LEU A 16 -8.15 -31.98 -20.29
C LEU A 16 -6.78 -32.20 -20.94
N ALA A 17 -6.80 -32.27 -22.26
CA ALA A 17 -5.61 -32.32 -23.10
C ALA A 17 -4.80 -31.02 -22.93
N VAL A 18 -3.64 -31.14 -22.28
CA VAL A 18 -2.62 -30.10 -22.22
C VAL A 18 -2.00 -29.98 -23.62
N SER A 19 -2.37 -28.91 -24.35
CA SER A 19 -1.65 -28.51 -25.57
C SER A 19 -0.45 -27.65 -25.16
N GLN A 20 0.70 -28.29 -25.02
CA GLN A 20 1.98 -27.58 -24.95
C GLN A 20 2.36 -27.10 -26.35
N ARG A 21 2.48 -25.78 -26.52
CA ARG A 21 3.33 -25.21 -27.57
C ARG A 21 4.21 -24.10 -26.98
N PRO A 22 5.53 -24.16 -27.17
CA PRO A 22 6.45 -23.14 -26.70
C PRO A 22 6.54 -22.03 -27.74
N CYS A 23 6.34 -20.78 -27.32
CA CYS A 23 6.80 -19.62 -28.07
C CYS A 23 7.76 -18.84 -27.18
N ALA A 24 9.05 -19.06 -27.44
CA ALA A 24 10.13 -18.19 -27.06
C ALA A 24 10.01 -16.82 -27.75
N ARG A 25 10.70 -15.83 -27.17
CA ARG A 25 10.97 -14.44 -27.62
C ARG A 25 9.96 -13.40 -27.12
N ALA A 26 10.36 -12.23 -26.63
CA ALA A 26 11.68 -11.66 -26.42
C ALA A 26 11.54 -10.53 -25.39
N LEU A 27 12.58 -10.40 -24.58
CA LEU A 27 12.89 -9.28 -23.70
C LEU A 27 13.15 -8.04 -24.60
N VAL A 28 12.30 -7.03 -24.54
CA VAL A 28 12.58 -5.70 -25.10
C VAL A 28 12.30 -4.67 -24.02
N LEU A 29 13.36 -4.41 -23.25
CA LEU A 29 13.50 -3.27 -22.36
C LEU A 29 13.73 -2.03 -23.24
N GLY A 30 12.69 -1.22 -23.44
CA GLY A 30 12.73 -0.02 -24.25
C GLY A 30 13.13 1.22 -23.45
N LEU A 31 14.44 1.45 -23.34
CA LEU A 31 15.02 2.77 -23.10
C LEU A 31 14.54 3.74 -24.19
N LEU A 32 13.79 4.79 -23.84
CA LEU A 32 13.68 6.00 -24.65
C LEU A 32 13.22 7.17 -23.75
N LEU A 33 14.18 8.02 -23.36
CA LEU A 33 14.07 9.50 -23.35
C LEU A 33 15.44 10.09 -22.96
N ALA A 34 16.40 9.91 -23.85
CA ALA A 34 17.65 10.68 -23.86
C ALA A 34 18.10 10.86 -25.31
N ALA A 35 17.63 11.93 -25.96
CA ALA A 35 18.38 12.69 -26.95
C ALA A 35 17.47 13.74 -27.62
N CYS A 36 17.88 15.01 -27.49
CA CYS A 36 17.95 16.03 -28.55
C CYS A 36 18.07 17.40 -27.86
N GLY A 37 19.12 18.20 -28.02
CA GLY A 37 20.30 18.07 -28.87
C GLY A 37 21.30 19.19 -28.54
N ARG A 38 22.55 18.99 -28.95
CA ARG A 38 23.60 20.03 -28.99
C ARG A 38 24.12 20.09 -30.42
N SER A 39 23.99 21.25 -31.04
CA SER A 39 24.76 21.66 -32.22
C SER A 39 24.80 23.18 -32.21
N GLU A 40 25.95 23.75 -31.84
CA GLU A 40 26.29 25.15 -32.13
C GLU A 40 26.61 25.28 -33.63
N PRO A 41 26.24 26.42 -34.23
CA PRO A 41 27.30 27.21 -34.86
C PRO A 41 27.17 28.73 -34.62
N GLU A 42 28.33 29.30 -34.32
CA GLU A 42 28.92 30.56 -34.78
C GLU A 42 28.04 31.83 -34.98
N ARG A 43 28.45 32.87 -34.24
CA ARG A 43 27.97 34.26 -34.18
C ARG A 43 28.15 35.01 -35.52
N PRO A 44 27.32 36.01 -35.81
CA PRO A 44 27.84 37.38 -35.69
C PRO A 44 26.87 38.37 -35.03
N ALA A 45 27.45 39.48 -34.57
CA ALA A 45 26.89 40.47 -33.68
C ALA A 45 25.86 41.43 -34.33
N ALA A 46 24.82 41.78 -33.58
CA ALA A 46 24.18 43.10 -33.58
C ALA A 46 23.24 43.24 -32.35
N GLU A 47 23.47 44.27 -31.53
CA GLU A 47 22.55 44.88 -30.57
C GLU A 47 22.46 46.38 -30.97
N PRO A 48 21.48 47.20 -30.52
CA PRO A 48 20.46 46.93 -29.49
C PRO A 48 19.05 47.46 -29.80
N ALA A 49 18.04 46.97 -29.06
CA ALA A 49 16.86 47.76 -28.69
C ALA A 49 16.21 47.15 -27.44
N THR A 50 16.36 47.86 -26.32
CA THR A 50 15.86 47.51 -25.00
C THR A 50 14.40 47.92 -24.87
N GLU A 51 13.50 46.95 -24.69
CA GLU A 51 12.12 47.15 -24.24
C GLU A 51 11.90 46.23 -23.01
N PRO A 52 11.46 46.75 -21.85
CA PRO A 52 11.44 45.98 -20.61
C PRO A 52 10.23 45.05 -20.55
N ALA A 53 10.47 43.74 -20.55
CA ALA A 53 9.48 42.73 -20.22
C ALA A 53 9.14 42.75 -18.71
N PRO A 54 7.88 42.47 -18.32
CA PRO A 54 7.46 42.46 -16.92
C PRO A 54 8.17 41.33 -16.16
N GLN A 55 8.84 41.71 -15.07
CA GLN A 55 9.46 40.77 -14.13
C GLN A 55 8.37 40.07 -13.34
N THR A 56 7.97 38.88 -13.78
CA THR A 56 7.31 37.91 -12.91
C THR A 56 8.34 37.44 -11.89
N SER A 57 8.24 37.97 -10.67
CA SER A 57 9.00 37.50 -9.53
C SER A 57 8.63 36.04 -9.28
N ALA A 58 9.51 35.13 -9.73
CA ALA A 58 9.50 33.75 -9.29
C ALA A 58 9.85 33.76 -7.79
N ALA A 59 8.82 33.68 -6.96
CA ALA A 59 9.01 33.37 -5.55
C ALA A 59 9.80 32.06 -5.48
N ALA A 60 11.00 32.12 -4.90
CA ALA A 60 11.80 30.95 -4.65
C ALA A 60 10.99 30.02 -3.74
N VAL A 61 10.50 28.93 -4.32
CA VAL A 61 9.93 27.82 -3.58
C VAL A 61 11.08 27.25 -2.77
N GLU A 62 11.04 27.48 -1.46
CA GLU A 62 11.98 26.90 -0.51
C GLU A 62 11.94 25.36 -0.68
N PRO A 63 13.10 24.70 -0.86
CA PRO A 63 13.12 23.26 -1.07
C PRO A 63 12.47 22.57 0.13
N PRO A 64 11.61 21.58 -0.12
CA PRO A 64 10.88 20.89 0.95
C PRO A 64 11.85 20.29 1.98
N ALA A 65 11.45 20.34 3.25
CA ALA A 65 12.24 19.77 4.34
C ALA A 65 12.50 18.28 4.08
N PRO A 66 13.74 17.79 4.27
CA PRO A 66 14.09 16.40 3.99
C PRO A 66 13.31 15.44 4.89
N ALA A 67 13.05 14.22 4.40
CA ALA A 67 12.53 13.11 5.23
C ALA A 67 13.29 13.06 6.54
N THR A 68 12.53 12.92 7.62
CA THR A 68 13.11 12.73 8.93
C THR A 68 13.99 11.49 8.93
N PRO A 69 15.07 11.44 9.73
CA PRO A 69 15.90 10.23 9.87
C PRO A 69 15.07 8.99 10.19
N ASP A 70 13.93 9.17 10.84
CA ASP A 70 12.98 8.13 11.25
C ASP A 70 12.26 7.47 10.07
N GLU A 71 11.75 8.24 9.11
CA GLU A 71 11.03 7.72 7.93
C GLU A 71 11.94 6.86 7.04
N ARG A 72 13.21 7.26 6.91
CA ARG A 72 14.21 6.49 6.15
C ARG A 72 14.50 5.14 6.78
N ARG A 73 14.33 5.00 8.09
CA ARG A 73 14.62 3.74 8.81
C ARG A 73 13.57 2.68 8.55
N VAL A 74 12.30 3.05 8.39
CA VAL A 74 11.24 2.10 8.02
C VAL A 74 11.43 1.64 6.58
N LEU A 75 11.73 2.58 5.67
CA LEU A 75 11.97 2.27 4.25
C LEU A 75 13.22 1.42 3.99
N ALA A 76 14.20 1.43 4.91
CA ALA A 76 15.40 0.59 4.82
C ALA A 76 15.09 -0.91 4.91
N TRP A 77 13.88 -1.29 5.34
CA TRP A 77 13.45 -2.68 5.42
C TRP A 77 12.56 -3.12 4.26
N LEU A 78 12.52 -2.34 3.17
CA LEU A 78 11.85 -2.74 1.94
C LEU A 78 12.62 -3.83 1.20
N ASP A 79 11.95 -4.96 0.96
CA ASP A 79 12.46 -6.01 0.10
C ASP A 79 12.74 -5.43 -1.30
N PRO A 80 13.99 -5.51 -1.79
CA PRO A 80 14.36 -4.97 -3.09
C PRO A 80 13.59 -5.62 -4.24
N ASP A 81 13.14 -6.87 -4.07
CA ASP A 81 12.40 -7.59 -5.12
C ASP A 81 10.89 -7.38 -5.02
N SER A 82 10.41 -6.56 -4.09
CA SER A 82 8.97 -6.37 -3.93
C SER A 82 8.36 -5.57 -5.10
N PRO A 83 7.40 -6.13 -5.86
CA PRO A 83 6.70 -5.41 -6.93
C PRO A 83 5.62 -4.46 -6.40
N ALA A 84 5.36 -4.46 -5.10
CA ALA A 84 4.20 -3.79 -4.54
C ALA A 84 4.49 -3.28 -3.12
N VAL A 85 4.26 -1.99 -2.90
CA VAL A 85 4.66 -1.29 -1.70
C VAL A 85 3.70 -0.15 -1.41
N ALA A 86 3.49 0.13 -0.14
CA ALA A 86 2.75 1.30 0.34
C ALA A 86 3.47 1.89 1.55
N TYR A 87 3.89 3.14 1.45
CA TYR A 87 4.25 3.95 2.62
C TYR A 87 3.02 4.73 3.08
N MET A 88 2.78 4.76 4.39
CA MET A 88 1.61 5.42 4.98
C MET A 88 1.98 6.16 6.27
N ARG A 89 1.41 7.36 6.45
CA ARG A 89 1.38 8.12 7.72
C ARG A 89 0.01 8.78 7.94
N LEU A 90 -1.05 8.06 7.55
CA LEU A 90 -2.42 8.55 7.61
C LEU A 90 -2.88 8.79 9.07
N PRO A 91 -3.80 9.75 9.28
CA PRO A 91 -4.57 9.86 10.52
C PRO A 91 -5.23 8.53 10.92
N ALA A 92 -5.27 8.27 12.23
CA ALA A 92 -5.75 7.02 12.82
C ALA A 92 -7.20 6.67 12.47
N ASP A 93 -7.99 7.71 12.32
CA ASP A 93 -9.42 7.68 12.08
C ASP A 93 -9.75 7.44 10.61
N LEU A 94 -8.82 7.70 9.67
CA LEU A 94 -9.03 7.42 8.25
C LEU A 94 -8.76 5.95 7.92
N GLU A 95 -9.63 5.38 7.11
CA GLU A 95 -9.49 4.00 6.64
C GLU A 95 -8.76 3.96 5.28
N PRO A 96 -7.52 3.44 5.21
CA PRO A 96 -6.73 3.44 3.98
C PRO A 96 -7.40 2.64 2.86
N GLU A 97 -8.06 1.54 3.19
CA GLU A 97 -8.78 0.71 2.22
C GLU A 97 -9.97 1.46 1.61
N ALA A 98 -10.79 2.13 2.41
CA ALA A 98 -11.91 2.93 1.92
C ALA A 98 -11.44 4.05 0.97
N LEU A 99 -10.29 4.67 1.26
CA LEU A 99 -9.63 5.61 0.35
C LEU A 99 -9.20 4.92 -0.95
N GLY A 100 -8.61 3.73 -0.87
CA GLY A 100 -8.25 2.94 -2.06
C GLY A 100 -9.45 2.57 -2.93
N GLU A 101 -10.56 2.14 -2.33
CA GLU A 101 -11.81 1.83 -3.02
C GLU A 101 -12.41 3.07 -3.68
N LEU A 102 -12.35 4.21 -2.97
CA LEU A 102 -12.73 5.50 -3.53
C LEU A 102 -11.91 5.84 -4.77
N PHE A 103 -10.65 5.43 -4.88
CA PHE A 103 -9.85 5.64 -6.08
C PHE A 103 -9.90 4.49 -7.11
N ALA A 104 -10.79 3.51 -6.91
CA ALA A 104 -10.90 2.31 -7.74
C ALA A 104 -9.57 1.56 -7.84
N LEU A 105 -8.89 1.33 -6.71
CA LEU A 105 -7.68 0.52 -6.73
C LEU A 105 -7.99 -0.97 -6.98
N PRO A 106 -7.13 -1.69 -7.72
CA PRO A 106 -7.25 -3.14 -7.85
C PRO A 106 -7.21 -3.86 -6.49
N PRO A 107 -7.84 -5.03 -6.34
CA PRO A 107 -7.88 -5.78 -5.06
C PRO A 107 -6.50 -6.08 -4.47
N ARG A 108 -5.50 -6.31 -5.33
CA ARG A 108 -4.12 -6.52 -4.88
C ARG A 108 -3.54 -5.29 -4.18
N ALA A 109 -3.85 -4.09 -4.66
CA ALA A 109 -3.44 -2.84 -4.01
C ALA A 109 -4.24 -2.60 -2.73
N LEU A 110 -5.55 -2.86 -2.74
CA LEU A 110 -6.40 -2.78 -1.54
C LEU A 110 -5.93 -3.70 -0.41
N ALA A 111 -5.43 -4.89 -0.73
CA ALA A 111 -4.87 -5.82 0.25
C ALA A 111 -3.69 -5.23 1.03
N LEU A 112 -2.86 -4.39 0.41
CA LEU A 112 -1.79 -3.66 1.12
C LEU A 112 -2.36 -2.63 2.09
N LEU A 113 -3.42 -1.93 1.69
CA LEU A 113 -4.06 -0.88 2.49
C LEU A 113 -4.89 -1.44 3.66
N ARG A 114 -5.41 -2.66 3.52
CA ARG A 114 -6.11 -3.40 4.59
C ARG A 114 -5.18 -3.93 5.67
N ALA A 115 -3.95 -4.29 5.30
CA ALA A 115 -3.01 -4.99 6.17
C ALA A 115 -2.75 -4.33 7.54
N PRO A 116 -2.56 -2.98 7.64
CA PRO A 116 -2.33 -2.33 8.92
C PRO A 116 -3.50 -2.46 9.89
N LEU A 117 -4.75 -2.37 9.38
CA LEU A 117 -5.94 -2.49 10.20
C LEU A 117 -6.10 -3.92 10.75
N SER A 118 -5.82 -4.93 9.93
CA SER A 118 -5.81 -6.33 10.38
C SER A 118 -4.76 -6.58 11.46
N LEU A 119 -3.57 -5.98 11.34
CA LEU A 119 -2.54 -6.06 12.37
C LEU A 119 -2.95 -5.36 13.67
N GLU A 120 -3.43 -4.11 13.59
CA GLU A 120 -3.86 -3.34 14.77
C GLU A 120 -5.03 -4.03 15.50
N SER A 121 -6.06 -4.43 14.76
CA SER A 121 -7.24 -5.09 15.35
C SER A 121 -6.87 -6.44 15.95
N GLY A 122 -6.01 -7.20 15.26
CA GLY A 122 -5.49 -8.47 15.76
C GLY A 122 -4.67 -8.30 17.03
N LEU A 123 -3.78 -7.30 17.10
CA LEU A 123 -2.98 -7.02 18.30
C LEU A 123 -3.86 -6.59 19.48
N ALA A 124 -4.87 -5.76 19.22
CA ALA A 124 -5.82 -5.32 20.25
C ALA A 124 -6.61 -6.51 20.82
N ALA A 125 -7.06 -7.44 19.96
CA ALA A 125 -7.76 -8.64 20.38
C ALA A 125 -6.84 -9.63 21.13
N LEU A 126 -5.61 -9.82 20.65
CA LEU A 126 -4.63 -10.74 21.21
C LEU A 126 -4.17 -10.31 22.61
N ILE A 127 -3.83 -9.04 22.78
CA ILE A 127 -3.27 -8.52 24.03
C ILE A 127 -4.39 -8.13 25.01
N GLY A 128 -5.54 -7.71 24.48
CA GLY A 128 -6.70 -7.31 25.28
C GLY A 128 -6.41 -6.12 26.20
N PRO A 129 -7.06 -6.03 27.38
CA PRO A 129 -6.90 -4.90 28.30
C PRO A 129 -5.56 -4.90 29.06
N ALA A 130 -4.67 -5.87 28.80
CA ALA A 130 -3.40 -5.99 29.50
C ALA A 130 -2.34 -4.97 29.05
N ALA A 131 -2.57 -4.29 27.94
CA ALA A 131 -1.67 -3.27 27.39
C ALA A 131 -2.45 -2.04 26.89
N PRO A 132 -1.76 -0.90 26.68
CA PRO A 132 -2.31 0.18 25.89
C PRO A 132 -2.71 -0.31 24.49
N PRO A 133 -3.73 0.30 23.87
CA PRO A 133 -4.14 -0.09 22.53
C PRO A 133 -3.01 0.18 21.52
N PRO A 134 -2.91 -0.61 20.41
CA PRO A 134 -1.80 -0.58 19.47
C PRO A 134 -1.39 0.79 18.98
N GLU A 135 -2.36 1.69 18.76
CA GLU A 135 -2.12 3.06 18.33
C GLU A 135 -1.31 3.93 19.30
N GLN A 136 -1.18 3.54 20.56
CA GLN A 136 -0.39 4.26 21.57
C GLN A 136 1.07 3.83 21.59
N TRP A 137 1.40 2.66 21.05
CA TRP A 137 2.75 2.11 21.07
C TRP A 137 3.32 1.74 19.69
N LEU A 138 2.51 1.80 18.63
CA LEU A 138 2.94 1.76 17.24
C LEU A 138 2.89 3.15 16.62
N ALA A 139 3.98 3.58 15.99
CA ALA A 139 4.05 4.87 15.30
C ALA A 139 3.06 4.94 14.14
N ARG A 140 2.75 6.11 13.57
CA ARG A 140 1.80 6.18 12.43
C ARG A 140 2.45 5.89 11.09
N ASP A 141 3.74 6.18 10.98
CA ASP A 141 4.53 5.88 9.81
C ASP A 141 4.82 4.38 9.75
N LEU A 142 4.49 3.80 8.59
CA LEU A 142 4.70 2.39 8.33
C LEU A 142 4.93 2.16 6.84
N VAL A 143 5.51 1.01 6.53
CA VAL A 143 5.59 0.51 5.16
C VAL A 143 4.95 -0.87 5.09
N VAL A 144 4.20 -1.10 4.02
CA VAL A 144 3.63 -2.40 3.67
C VAL A 144 4.24 -2.79 2.33
N MET A 145 4.58 -4.06 2.16
CA MET A 145 5.10 -4.59 0.91
C MET A 145 4.55 -5.99 0.63
N GLN A 146 4.49 -6.37 -0.63
CA GLN A 146 4.15 -7.74 -1.05
C GLN A 146 5.29 -8.29 -1.90
N PRO A 147 6.21 -9.08 -1.31
CA PRO A 147 7.24 -9.80 -2.05
C PRO A 147 6.64 -10.73 -3.11
N VAL A 148 7.41 -11.04 -4.17
CA VAL A 148 6.93 -11.84 -5.32
C VAL A 148 6.43 -13.23 -4.92
N LEU A 149 7.13 -13.87 -3.99
CA LEU A 149 6.85 -15.26 -3.58
C LEU A 149 6.05 -15.34 -2.26
N ALA A 150 5.74 -14.19 -1.67
CA ALA A 150 5.03 -14.14 -0.41
C ALA A 150 3.54 -14.45 -0.59
N ARG A 151 2.94 -15.10 0.41
CA ARG A 151 1.51 -15.42 0.45
C ARG A 151 0.65 -14.30 1.00
N GLY A 152 1.27 -13.36 1.71
CA GLY A 152 0.61 -12.19 2.25
C GLY A 152 1.56 -11.01 2.38
N PRO A 153 1.04 -9.86 2.80
CA PRO A 153 1.84 -8.66 2.93
C PRO A 153 2.80 -8.75 4.12
N TYR A 154 3.85 -7.96 4.03
CA TYR A 154 4.83 -7.70 5.07
C TYR A 154 4.68 -6.24 5.48
N LEU A 155 4.81 -5.97 6.78
CA LEU A 155 4.72 -4.62 7.33
C LEU A 155 5.96 -4.34 8.15
N VAL A 156 6.42 -3.10 8.12
CA VAL A 156 7.45 -2.60 9.05
C VAL A 156 6.98 -1.29 9.63
N ARG A 157 7.13 -1.16 10.95
CA ARG A 157 6.61 -0.03 11.72
C ARG A 157 7.52 0.28 12.88
N ARG A 158 7.52 1.55 13.29
CA ARG A 158 8.23 1.97 14.50
C ARG A 158 7.44 1.70 15.76
N LEU A 159 8.18 1.46 16.83
CA LEU A 159 7.69 1.37 18.20
C LEU A 159 7.79 2.75 18.87
N LEU A 160 6.73 3.14 19.57
CA LEU A 160 6.72 4.31 20.46
C LEU A 160 6.97 3.92 21.92
N ALA A 161 6.74 2.65 22.26
CA ALA A 161 7.04 2.08 23.56
C ALA A 161 8.39 1.35 23.54
N PRO A 162 9.08 1.24 24.69
CA PRO A 162 10.27 0.41 24.82
C PRO A 162 10.00 -1.04 24.41
N ARG A 163 10.95 -1.65 23.69
CA ARG A 163 10.87 -3.06 23.27
C ARG A 163 10.53 -4.01 24.42
N ALA A 164 11.12 -3.82 25.60
CA ALA A 164 10.87 -4.68 26.75
C ALA A 164 9.39 -4.70 27.18
N ASP A 165 8.71 -3.55 27.12
CA ASP A 165 7.29 -3.43 27.45
C ASP A 165 6.43 -4.14 26.40
N VAL A 166 6.75 -3.92 25.12
CA VAL A 166 6.06 -4.59 24.00
C VAL A 166 6.21 -6.11 24.08
N GLU A 167 7.42 -6.61 24.34
CA GLU A 167 7.65 -8.04 24.53
C GLU A 167 6.86 -8.60 25.74
N ALA A 168 6.73 -7.83 26.82
CA ALA A 168 5.91 -8.25 27.96
C ALA A 168 4.43 -8.37 27.58
N TRP A 169 3.89 -7.39 26.85
CA TRP A 169 2.52 -7.42 26.34
C TRP A 169 2.26 -8.59 25.39
N LEU A 170 3.19 -8.87 24.47
CA LEU A 170 3.10 -10.02 23.56
C LEU A 170 3.10 -11.35 24.31
N ARG A 171 3.95 -11.52 25.33
CA ARG A 171 3.93 -12.72 26.19
C ARG A 171 2.60 -12.86 26.92
N THR A 172 2.05 -11.76 27.45
CA THR A 172 0.74 -11.77 28.11
C THR A 172 -0.38 -12.14 27.14
N GLY A 173 -0.30 -11.71 25.88
CA GLY A 173 -1.22 -12.10 24.80
C GLY A 173 -1.05 -13.54 24.30
N GLY A 174 -0.18 -14.35 24.91
CA GLY A 174 0.02 -15.75 24.52
C GLY A 174 0.93 -15.95 23.30
N MET A 175 1.76 -14.96 22.96
CA MET A 175 2.80 -15.13 21.92
C MET A 175 4.02 -15.85 22.49
N GLU A 176 4.57 -16.76 21.70
CA GLU A 176 5.84 -17.44 21.96
C GLU A 176 6.94 -16.83 21.10
N VAL A 177 8.18 -16.85 21.60
CA VAL A 177 9.34 -16.30 20.91
C VAL A 177 10.31 -17.40 20.50
N GLU A 178 10.73 -17.35 19.25
CA GLU A 178 11.82 -18.16 18.70
C GLU A 178 12.90 -17.21 18.15
N THR A 179 14.16 -17.63 18.23
CA THR A 179 15.25 -16.90 17.56
C THR A 179 15.53 -17.55 16.21
N VAL A 180 15.29 -16.82 15.13
CA VAL A 180 15.52 -17.28 13.75
C VAL A 180 16.43 -16.29 13.06
N GLU A 181 17.56 -16.75 12.50
CA GLU A 181 18.55 -15.89 11.84
C GLU A 181 19.03 -14.69 12.71
N GLY A 182 19.05 -14.89 14.04
CA GLY A 182 19.44 -13.87 15.02
C GLY A 182 18.34 -12.85 15.35
N LEU A 183 17.13 -13.01 14.80
CA LEU A 183 15.97 -12.14 15.05
C LEU A 183 14.98 -12.85 15.98
N ALA A 184 14.38 -12.07 16.90
CA ALA A 184 13.33 -12.57 17.78
C ALA A 184 11.99 -12.56 17.04
N VAL A 185 11.52 -13.74 16.64
CA VAL A 185 10.26 -13.97 15.95
C VAL A 185 9.21 -14.43 16.94
N TRP A 186 8.10 -13.71 16.97
CA TRP A 186 6.97 -13.94 17.85
C TRP A 186 5.81 -14.54 17.07
N THR A 187 5.29 -15.66 17.54
CA THR A 187 4.20 -16.41 16.90
C THR A 187 3.12 -16.70 17.95
N PRO A 188 1.82 -16.68 17.61
CA PRO A 188 0.77 -17.11 18.53
C PRO A 188 1.03 -18.53 19.02
N GLY A 189 1.11 -18.70 20.34
CA GLY A 189 1.21 -20.00 20.99
C GLY A 189 -0.15 -20.69 21.12
N PRO A 190 -0.18 -21.92 21.66
CA PRO A 190 -1.42 -22.68 21.89
C PRO A 190 -2.33 -22.04 22.94
N THR A 191 -1.83 -21.09 23.72
CA THR A 191 -2.57 -20.34 24.74
C THR A 191 -3.09 -19.00 24.24
N ALA A 192 -2.79 -18.62 23.00
CA ALA A 192 -3.39 -17.45 22.38
C ALA A 192 -4.92 -17.63 22.32
N PRO A 193 -5.72 -16.57 22.55
CA PRO A 193 -7.16 -16.66 22.49
C PRO A 193 -7.62 -17.28 21.16
N GLU A 194 -8.31 -18.43 21.24
CA GLU A 194 -8.89 -19.10 20.08
C GLU A 194 -10.21 -18.45 19.66
N ALA A 195 -10.54 -18.57 18.38
CA ALA A 195 -11.85 -18.21 17.89
C ALA A 195 -12.97 -19.02 18.58
N PRO A 196 -14.06 -18.40 19.06
CA PRO A 196 -15.23 -19.13 19.53
C PRO A 196 -15.69 -20.19 18.52
N ALA A 197 -15.93 -21.39 19.06
CA ALA A 197 -16.42 -22.54 18.32
C ALA A 197 -17.76 -22.21 17.64
N GLY A 198 -17.81 -22.33 16.31
CA GLY A 198 -19.01 -22.04 15.50
C GLY A 198 -18.84 -20.93 14.46
N SER A 199 -17.66 -20.30 14.40
CA SER A 199 -17.33 -19.32 13.37
C SER A 199 -17.24 -20.01 12.00
N ALA A 200 -18.15 -19.68 11.08
CA ALA A 200 -18.13 -20.22 9.72
C ALA A 200 -16.84 -19.81 8.99
N PRO A 201 -16.22 -20.69 8.18
CA PRO A 201 -15.05 -20.33 7.39
C PRO A 201 -15.43 -19.19 6.44
N GLY A 202 -14.89 -18.00 6.69
CA GLY A 202 -15.15 -16.80 5.90
C GLY A 202 -15.95 -15.68 6.57
N LEU A 203 -16.48 -15.87 7.79
CA LEU A 203 -17.28 -14.82 8.47
C LEU A 203 -16.65 -14.25 9.75
N ALA A 204 -15.47 -14.73 10.17
CA ALA A 204 -14.69 -14.11 11.24
C ALA A 204 -13.18 -14.35 11.04
N PRO A 205 -12.51 -13.64 10.12
CA PRO A 205 -11.05 -13.64 10.02
C PRO A 205 -10.35 -13.01 11.25
N ASP A 206 -11.11 -12.34 12.12
CA ASP A 206 -10.57 -11.46 13.18
C ASP A 206 -10.32 -12.15 14.53
N LEU A 207 -10.53 -13.46 14.61
CA LEU A 207 -10.44 -14.19 15.89
C LEU A 207 -9.15 -15.00 16.09
N VAL A 208 -8.34 -15.17 15.04
CA VAL A 208 -6.99 -15.73 15.14
C VAL A 208 -6.03 -14.67 14.67
N PHE A 209 -5.11 -14.24 15.54
CA PHE A 209 -4.08 -13.26 15.19
C PHE A 209 -3.26 -13.77 13.99
N PRO A 210 -3.39 -13.21 12.78
CA PRO A 210 -2.92 -13.87 11.56
C PRO A 210 -1.44 -13.57 11.23
N TRP A 211 -0.70 -13.01 12.18
CA TRP A 211 0.64 -12.47 11.98
C TRP A 211 1.69 -13.17 12.83
N ARG A 212 2.89 -13.30 12.28
CA ARG A 212 4.14 -13.37 13.04
C ARG A 212 4.69 -11.95 13.18
N LEU A 213 5.32 -11.67 14.31
CA LEU A 213 6.01 -10.40 14.54
C LEU A 213 7.51 -10.65 14.66
N VAL A 214 8.33 -9.68 14.28
CA VAL A 214 9.78 -9.78 14.40
C VAL A 214 10.36 -8.45 14.83
N PHE A 215 11.22 -8.45 15.85
CA PHE A 215 11.97 -7.25 16.22
C PHE A 215 13.16 -7.08 15.29
N LEU A 216 13.11 -6.04 14.45
CA LEU A 216 14.13 -5.72 13.45
C LEU A 216 15.22 -4.81 14.05
N ALA A 217 14.83 -3.98 15.02
CA ALA A 217 15.69 -3.17 15.88
C ALA A 217 14.99 -2.94 17.22
N ASP A 218 15.60 -2.17 18.13
CA ASP A 218 14.99 -1.84 19.44
C ASP A 218 13.71 -1.01 19.33
N ASP A 219 13.52 -0.30 18.22
CA ASP A 219 12.38 0.57 17.95
C ASP A 219 11.68 0.24 16.63
N LEU A 220 11.96 -0.93 16.02
CA LEU A 220 11.34 -1.37 14.77
C LEU A 220 10.80 -2.78 14.90
N ILE A 221 9.55 -2.95 14.49
CA ILE A 221 8.87 -4.23 14.42
C ILE A 221 8.41 -4.51 12.99
N GLY A 222 8.68 -5.72 12.53
CA GLY A 222 8.13 -6.30 11.31
C GLY A 222 6.94 -7.20 11.63
N ALA A 223 6.00 -7.31 10.69
CA ALA A 223 4.92 -8.28 10.73
C ALA A 223 4.77 -8.96 9.38
N PHE A 224 4.49 -10.26 9.37
CA PHE A 224 4.23 -11.03 8.16
C PHE A 224 3.26 -12.18 8.43
N SER A 225 2.62 -12.68 7.38
CA SER A 225 1.55 -13.68 7.51
C SER A 225 2.01 -14.96 8.23
N LEU A 226 1.15 -15.52 9.08
CA LEU A 226 1.34 -16.88 9.61
C LEU A 226 1.35 -17.96 8.53
N THR A 227 0.67 -17.71 7.41
CA THR A 227 0.56 -18.66 6.30
C THR A 227 1.79 -18.69 5.40
N GLU A 228 2.76 -17.81 5.67
CA GLU A 228 4.00 -17.69 4.93
C GLU A 228 4.82 -18.99 4.98
N ILE A 229 5.52 -19.29 3.88
CA ILE A 229 6.28 -20.52 3.73
C ILE A 229 7.63 -20.39 4.45
N GLY A 230 8.05 -21.46 5.12
CA GLY A 230 9.33 -21.48 5.85
C GLY A 230 9.28 -20.57 7.08
N ASN A 231 10.39 -19.89 7.36
CA ASN A 231 10.46 -18.93 8.48
C ASN A 231 9.89 -17.54 8.13
N GLY A 232 9.60 -17.28 6.84
CA GLY A 232 9.08 -16.01 6.35
C GLY A 232 10.01 -14.81 6.54
N LEU A 233 11.28 -14.98 6.90
CA LEU A 233 12.18 -13.85 7.15
C LEU A 233 12.92 -13.37 5.89
N SER A 234 12.97 -14.18 4.84
CA SER A 234 13.80 -13.91 3.66
C SER A 234 13.58 -12.52 3.04
N PRO A 235 12.35 -11.99 2.88
CA PRO A 235 12.16 -10.63 2.36
C PRO A 235 12.74 -9.54 3.28
N LEU A 236 12.63 -9.72 4.60
CA LEU A 236 13.13 -8.76 5.59
C LEU A 236 14.65 -8.82 5.70
N THR A 237 15.24 -10.02 5.63
CA THR A 237 16.70 -10.15 5.64
C THR A 237 17.33 -9.75 4.31
N ALA A 238 16.63 -9.95 3.18
CA ALA A 238 17.02 -9.40 1.89
C ALA A 238 17.11 -7.86 1.94
N ALA A 239 16.14 -7.18 2.55
CA ALA A 239 16.20 -5.72 2.71
C ALA A 239 17.42 -5.25 3.52
N ARG A 240 17.85 -6.02 4.53
CA ARG A 240 19.06 -5.74 5.32
C ARG A 240 20.35 -5.98 4.54
N ASP A 241 20.39 -7.06 3.76
CA ASP A 241 21.62 -7.62 3.21
C ASP A 241 21.89 -7.20 1.75
N LEU A 242 20.87 -6.76 1.02
CA LEU A 242 20.94 -6.39 -0.40
C LEU A 242 20.79 -4.87 -0.59
N PRO A 243 21.33 -4.30 -1.69
CA PRO A 243 21.13 -2.90 -2.00
C PRO A 243 19.64 -2.61 -2.29
N PRO A 244 19.16 -1.38 -2.00
CA PRO A 244 17.78 -1.00 -2.29
C PRO A 244 17.50 -1.05 -3.79
N SER A 245 16.27 -1.41 -4.15
CA SER A 245 15.80 -1.36 -5.53
C SER A 245 15.50 0.07 -6.00
N GLU A 246 15.31 0.24 -7.30
CA GLU A 246 14.86 1.50 -7.88
C GLU A 246 13.53 1.98 -7.28
N LEU A 247 12.62 1.04 -6.98
CA LEU A 247 11.35 1.34 -6.33
C LEU A 247 11.56 1.89 -4.93
N THR A 248 12.40 1.23 -4.12
CA THR A 248 12.77 1.69 -2.78
C THR A 248 13.41 3.09 -2.82
N ARG A 249 14.30 3.34 -3.78
CA ARG A 249 14.90 4.68 -3.97
C ARG A 249 13.86 5.72 -4.33
N THR A 250 13.00 5.42 -5.30
CA THR A 250 11.94 6.34 -5.77
C THR A 250 11.01 6.73 -4.63
N ILE A 251 10.55 5.77 -3.83
CA ILE A 251 9.69 6.06 -2.68
C ILE A 251 10.44 6.83 -1.60
N GLY A 252 11.70 6.47 -1.32
CA GLY A 252 12.55 7.21 -0.40
C GLY A 252 12.72 8.67 -0.79
N GLU A 253 12.89 8.95 -2.09
CA GLU A 253 12.99 10.31 -2.63
C GLU A 253 11.67 11.07 -2.49
N VAL A 254 10.54 10.45 -2.85
CA VAL A 254 9.20 11.07 -2.73
C VAL A 254 8.87 11.39 -1.28
N VAL A 255 9.08 10.44 -0.37
CA VAL A 255 8.86 10.63 1.07
C VAL A 255 9.78 11.73 1.62
N ALA A 256 11.02 11.81 1.12
CA ALA A 256 11.97 12.83 1.53
C ALA A 256 11.69 14.22 0.99
N ALA A 257 11.09 14.32 -0.19
CA ALA A 257 10.79 15.57 -0.84
C ALA A 257 9.39 16.12 -0.50
N ASP A 258 8.49 15.33 0.12
CA ASP A 258 7.11 15.75 0.32
C ASP A 258 6.64 15.61 1.79
N PRO A 259 6.78 16.68 2.61
CA PRO A 259 6.29 16.68 3.98
C PRO A 259 4.75 16.71 4.08
N ALA A 260 4.02 16.88 2.97
CA ALA A 260 2.56 16.78 2.94
C ALA A 260 2.05 15.37 2.58
N LEU A 261 2.88 14.51 1.99
CA LEU A 261 2.53 13.13 1.61
C LEU A 261 1.92 12.33 2.77
N LEU A 262 0.74 11.78 2.65
CA LEU A 262 0.13 10.92 3.68
C LEU A 262 0.21 9.44 3.31
N LEU A 263 0.21 9.13 2.01
CA LEU A 263 0.28 7.77 1.49
C LEU A 263 0.95 7.81 0.11
N GLU A 264 1.89 6.91 -0.12
CA GLU A 264 2.42 6.59 -1.45
C GLU A 264 2.33 5.08 -1.63
N LEU A 265 1.49 4.64 -2.56
CA LEU A 265 1.33 3.23 -2.93
C LEU A 265 1.77 3.06 -4.38
N TYR A 266 2.48 1.97 -4.63
CA TYR A 266 2.92 1.56 -5.94
C TYR A 266 2.83 0.04 -6.06
N VAL A 267 2.12 -0.45 -7.08
CA VAL A 267 1.93 -1.88 -7.32
C VAL A 267 2.12 -2.15 -8.81
N GLN A 268 2.95 -3.15 -9.11
CA GLN A 268 3.19 -3.63 -10.47
C GLN A 268 2.77 -5.09 -10.67
N GLY A 269 2.57 -5.43 -11.94
CA GLY A 269 2.20 -6.75 -12.43
C GLY A 269 0.74 -6.76 -12.89
N ALA A 270 0.37 -7.76 -13.69
CA ALA A 270 -1.02 -7.93 -14.10
C ALA A 270 -1.92 -8.12 -12.87
N MET A 271 -2.92 -7.27 -12.75
CA MET A 271 -3.88 -7.25 -11.65
C MET A 271 -5.29 -7.22 -12.22
N LEU A 272 -6.12 -8.17 -11.76
CA LEU A 272 -7.56 -8.12 -11.98
C LEU A 272 -8.12 -6.81 -11.42
N HIS A 273 -9.07 -6.22 -12.13
CA HIS A 273 -9.77 -5.01 -11.73
C HIS A 273 -11.27 -5.25 -11.81
N PHE A 274 -12.03 -4.79 -10.81
CA PHE A 274 -13.46 -5.08 -10.74
C PHE A 274 -14.32 -4.10 -11.54
N ASP A 275 -13.86 -2.86 -11.72
CA ASP A 275 -14.57 -1.84 -12.53
C ASP A 275 -14.12 -1.78 -14.00
N LEU A 276 -13.11 -2.56 -14.40
CA LEU A 276 -12.55 -2.54 -15.76
C LEU A 276 -12.71 -3.90 -16.42
N SER A 277 -12.86 -3.90 -17.74
CA SER A 277 -12.93 -5.12 -18.56
C SER A 277 -11.57 -5.82 -18.66
N ASP A 278 -10.49 -5.04 -18.69
CA ASP A 278 -9.11 -5.51 -18.80
C ASP A 278 -8.34 -5.39 -17.48
N ASP A 279 -7.28 -6.19 -17.36
CA ASP A 279 -6.34 -6.13 -16.24
C ASP A 279 -5.58 -4.78 -16.20
N VAL A 280 -5.11 -4.42 -15.01
CA VAL A 280 -4.22 -3.28 -14.77
C VAL A 280 -2.80 -3.78 -14.55
N GLY A 281 -1.82 -3.23 -15.28
CA GLY A 281 -0.41 -3.59 -15.15
C GLY A 281 0.34 -2.82 -14.05
N VAL A 282 -0.11 -1.59 -13.76
CA VAL A 282 0.46 -0.73 -12.73
C VAL A 282 -0.64 0.06 -12.05
N ALA A 283 -0.60 0.15 -10.73
CA ALA A 283 -1.46 1.02 -9.93
C ALA A 283 -0.60 1.84 -8.97
N LYS A 284 -0.81 3.15 -8.96
CA LYS A 284 -0.17 4.09 -8.05
C LYS A 284 -1.23 4.94 -7.37
N LEU A 285 -1.12 5.14 -6.06
CA LEU A 285 -1.94 6.10 -5.31
C LEU A 285 -1.03 7.01 -4.51
N SER A 286 -1.20 8.32 -4.67
CA SER A 286 -0.55 9.34 -3.86
C SER A 286 -1.61 10.16 -3.14
N LEU A 287 -1.56 10.21 -1.82
CA LEU A 287 -2.40 11.10 -1.01
C LEU A 287 -1.51 12.13 -0.34
N ARG A 288 -1.92 13.39 -0.34
CA ARG A 288 -1.25 14.50 0.33
C ARG A 288 -2.23 15.22 1.22
N ARG A 289 -1.70 15.88 2.26
CA ARG A 289 -2.44 16.85 3.02
C ARG A 289 -2.79 18.02 2.09
N LEU A 290 -4.07 18.38 2.02
CA LEU A 290 -4.51 19.58 1.32
C LEU A 290 -3.94 20.79 2.07
N VAL A 291 -3.07 21.55 1.40
CA VAL A 291 -2.55 22.82 1.89
C VAL A 291 -3.38 23.91 1.22
N GLU A 292 -4.14 24.68 2.01
CA GLU A 292 -4.90 25.80 1.45
C GLU A 292 -3.95 26.80 0.75
N ALA A 293 -4.35 27.27 -0.43
CA ALA A 293 -3.54 28.10 -1.31
C ALA A 293 -3.14 29.46 -0.68
N ASP A 294 -3.86 29.91 0.34
CA ASP A 294 -3.47 31.08 1.13
C ASP A 294 -2.44 30.67 2.19
N GLY A 295 -1.15 30.79 1.84
CA GLY A 295 0.01 30.48 2.68
C GLY A 295 0.15 31.30 3.99
N SER A 296 -0.94 31.82 4.55
CA SER A 296 -0.96 32.67 5.75
C SER A 296 -1.31 31.93 7.04
N ARG A 297 -1.74 30.66 7.01
CA ARG A 297 -1.99 29.92 8.25
C ARG A 297 -1.47 28.49 8.14
N SER A 298 -0.32 28.26 8.77
CA SER A 298 0.08 26.94 9.20
C SER A 298 -1.02 26.42 10.14
N LEU A 299 -1.93 25.61 9.62
CA LEU A 299 -2.85 24.85 10.44
C LEU A 299 -2.01 23.96 11.36
N PRO A 300 -2.35 23.85 12.66
CA PRO A 300 -1.65 22.93 13.54
C PRO A 300 -1.62 21.54 12.91
N ARG A 301 -0.54 20.76 13.12
CA ARG A 301 -0.41 19.36 12.61
C ARG A 301 -1.64 18.49 12.89
N HIS A 302 -2.46 18.87 13.88
CA HIS A 302 -3.66 18.21 14.37
C HIS A 302 -5.00 18.81 13.91
N ALA A 303 -5.03 19.94 13.21
CA ALA A 303 -6.27 20.36 12.54
C ALA A 303 -6.54 19.37 11.40
N ALA A 304 -7.80 18.93 11.27
CA ALA A 304 -8.22 18.08 10.17
C ALA A 304 -8.02 18.87 8.88
N ALA A 305 -6.89 18.64 8.22
CA ALA A 305 -6.65 19.15 6.90
C ALA A 305 -7.33 18.19 5.91
N GLY A 306 -7.85 18.73 4.82
CA GLY A 306 -8.36 17.93 3.72
C GLY A 306 -7.27 17.04 3.11
N ILE A 307 -7.64 16.27 2.10
CA ILE A 307 -6.70 15.48 1.31
C ILE A 307 -6.74 15.90 -0.16
N ASP A 308 -5.57 15.85 -0.80
CA ASP A 308 -5.40 15.92 -2.25
C ASP A 308 -4.89 14.55 -2.71
N GLY A 309 -5.71 13.84 -3.48
CA GLY A 309 -5.44 12.48 -3.90
C GLY A 309 -5.33 12.34 -5.41
N GLU A 310 -4.35 11.56 -5.84
CA GLU A 310 -4.14 11.19 -7.23
C GLU A 310 -3.94 9.68 -7.34
N VAL A 311 -4.67 9.05 -8.26
CA VAL A 311 -4.47 7.66 -8.66
C VAL A 311 -4.00 7.63 -10.12
N ILE A 312 -3.04 6.74 -10.39
CA ILE A 312 -2.60 6.41 -11.74
C ILE A 312 -2.79 4.92 -11.94
N LEU A 313 -3.56 4.55 -12.95
CA LEU A 313 -3.77 3.18 -13.39
C LEU A 313 -3.20 3.05 -14.81
N GLN A 314 -2.50 1.95 -15.08
CA GLN A 314 -2.05 1.59 -16.41
C GLN A 314 -2.81 0.33 -16.87
N PRO A 315 -3.95 0.48 -17.56
CA PRO A 315 -4.68 -0.64 -18.13
C PRO A 315 -3.81 -1.41 -19.15
N LEU A 316 -4.03 -2.72 -19.27
CA LEU A 316 -3.41 -3.54 -20.31
C LEU A 316 -4.20 -3.52 -21.63
N GLY A 317 -5.44 -3.05 -21.61
CA GLY A 317 -6.32 -2.88 -22.77
C GLY A 317 -6.50 -1.44 -23.22
N ASP A 318 -7.72 -1.09 -23.66
CA ASP A 318 -8.03 0.25 -24.18
C ASP A 318 -8.14 1.27 -23.02
N VAL A 319 -7.26 2.27 -23.04
CA VAL A 319 -7.15 3.28 -21.98
C VAL A 319 -8.34 4.25 -21.99
N ALA A 320 -8.91 4.56 -23.16
CA ALA A 320 -10.05 5.45 -23.28
C ALA A 320 -11.33 4.77 -22.77
N GLU A 321 -11.51 3.49 -23.09
CA GLU A 321 -12.58 2.66 -22.55
C GLU A 321 -12.46 2.54 -21.03
N ALA A 322 -11.25 2.30 -20.52
CA ALA A 322 -11.00 2.21 -19.08
C ALA A 322 -11.31 3.52 -18.34
N ALA A 323 -10.91 4.67 -18.89
CA ALA A 323 -11.24 5.97 -18.31
C ALA A 323 -12.76 6.21 -18.28
N ALA A 324 -13.46 5.89 -19.37
CA ALA A 324 -14.92 6.02 -19.44
C ALA A 324 -15.65 5.08 -18.46
N ALA A 325 -15.15 3.86 -18.27
CA ALA A 325 -15.70 2.89 -17.32
C ALA A 325 -15.54 3.38 -15.87
N LEU A 326 -14.38 3.96 -15.53
CA LEU A 326 -14.12 4.51 -14.20
C LEU A 326 -14.96 5.76 -13.89
N GLU A 327 -15.17 6.64 -14.87
CA GLU A 327 -16.11 7.77 -14.79
C GLU A 327 -17.56 7.31 -14.57
N ALA A 328 -17.96 6.22 -15.24
CA ALA A 328 -19.30 5.68 -15.15
C ALA A 328 -19.52 4.74 -13.95
N ARG A 329 -18.50 4.52 -13.12
CA ARG A 329 -18.56 3.50 -12.05
C ARG A 329 -19.62 3.84 -11.01
N VAL A 330 -20.20 2.79 -10.46
CA VAL A 330 -21.15 2.88 -9.34
C VAL A 330 -20.62 1.98 -8.23
N PRO A 331 -20.49 2.47 -6.98
CA PRO A 331 -20.02 1.63 -5.89
C PRO A 331 -20.89 0.39 -5.74
N ALA A 332 -20.25 -0.76 -5.55
CA ALA A 332 -20.95 -2.01 -5.33
C ALA A 332 -21.69 -2.00 -3.97
N GLY A 333 -22.90 -2.56 -3.93
CA GLY A 333 -23.65 -2.79 -2.68
C GLY A 333 -24.47 -1.60 -2.19
N ALA A 334 -24.76 -1.60 -0.87
CA ALA A 334 -25.63 -0.62 -0.21
C ALA A 334 -24.88 0.66 0.22
N ALA A 335 -24.14 1.27 -0.70
CA ALA A 335 -23.46 2.54 -0.44
C ALA A 335 -24.48 3.65 -0.13
N THR A 336 -24.18 4.47 0.87
CA THR A 336 -24.97 5.68 1.19
C THR A 336 -24.92 6.67 0.02
N ASP A 337 -25.90 7.59 -0.06
CA ASP A 337 -25.89 8.65 -1.07
C ASP A 337 -24.58 9.47 -1.03
N VAL A 338 -24.09 9.75 0.18
CA VAL A 338 -22.83 10.48 0.39
C VAL A 338 -21.64 9.75 -0.23
N LEU A 339 -21.52 8.43 0.00
CA LEU A 339 -20.45 7.63 -0.62
C LEU A 339 -20.60 7.58 -2.15
N ARG A 340 -21.82 7.47 -2.67
CA ARG A 340 -22.06 7.53 -4.13
C ARG A 340 -21.61 8.85 -4.73
N ASP A 341 -21.84 9.96 -4.05
CA ASP A 341 -21.45 11.28 -4.53
C ASP A 341 -19.92 11.46 -4.46
N LEU A 342 -19.26 10.95 -3.43
CA LEU A 342 -17.79 10.91 -3.37
C LEU A 342 -17.18 10.11 -4.53
N TYR A 343 -17.77 8.96 -4.87
CA TYR A 343 -17.25 8.13 -5.97
C TYR A 343 -17.30 8.84 -7.32
N LYS A 344 -18.34 9.64 -7.57
CA LYS A 344 -18.51 10.47 -8.76
C LYS A 344 -17.63 11.72 -8.76
N ALA A 345 -17.12 12.13 -7.60
CA ALA A 345 -16.27 13.31 -7.49
C ALA A 345 -14.84 13.05 -7.97
N VAL A 346 -14.42 11.78 -8.10
CA VAL A 346 -13.12 11.44 -8.65
C VAL A 346 -13.14 11.67 -10.16
N ALA A 347 -12.35 12.63 -10.62
CA ALA A 347 -12.23 12.95 -12.04
C ALA A 347 -11.13 12.09 -12.68
N TYR A 348 -11.53 11.14 -13.52
CA TYR A 348 -10.67 10.28 -14.31
C TYR A 348 -10.45 10.85 -15.71
N THR A 349 -9.19 10.90 -16.11
CA THR A 349 -8.76 11.42 -17.42
C THR A 349 -7.75 10.47 -18.03
N GLN A 350 -7.78 10.35 -19.35
CA GLN A 350 -6.73 9.67 -20.10
C GLN A 350 -5.51 10.59 -20.21
N ASP A 351 -4.33 10.07 -19.87
CA ASP A 351 -3.04 10.74 -20.07
C ASP A 351 -2.07 9.76 -20.74
N GLY A 352 -2.05 9.73 -22.07
CA GLY A 352 -1.25 8.77 -22.83
C GLY A 352 -1.63 7.31 -22.52
N PRO A 353 -0.70 6.47 -22.02
CA PRO A 353 -0.96 5.06 -21.72
C PRO A 353 -1.58 4.82 -20.34
N ILE A 354 -1.91 5.87 -19.58
CA ILE A 354 -2.47 5.76 -18.24
C ILE A 354 -3.85 6.42 -18.13
N VAL A 355 -4.62 5.97 -17.15
CA VAL A 355 -5.77 6.68 -16.61
C VAL A 355 -5.34 7.34 -15.31
N ARG A 356 -5.58 8.65 -15.20
CA ARG A 356 -5.31 9.44 -13.99
C ARG A 356 -6.61 9.88 -13.36
N GLY A 357 -6.85 9.47 -12.11
CA GLY A 357 -7.95 9.95 -11.27
C GLY A 357 -7.46 10.99 -10.28
N ARG A 358 -8.23 12.06 -10.06
CA ARG A 358 -7.92 13.11 -9.07
C ARG A 358 -9.13 13.47 -8.23
N LEU A 359 -8.90 13.74 -6.96
CA LEU A 359 -9.91 14.17 -6.01
C LEU A 359 -9.29 15.02 -4.91
N GLN A 360 -9.94 16.14 -4.60
CA GLN A 360 -9.66 16.94 -3.42
C GLN A 360 -10.86 16.87 -2.49
N LEU A 361 -10.61 16.52 -1.23
CA LEU A 361 -11.63 16.47 -0.18
C LEU A 361 -11.27 17.44 0.92
N ALA A 362 -12.22 18.26 1.35
CA ALA A 362 -12.08 19.04 2.56
C ALA A 362 -12.20 18.14 3.80
N ALA A 363 -11.91 18.71 4.97
CA ALA A 363 -11.94 17.99 6.23
C ALA A 363 -13.31 17.36 6.55
N ASP A 364 -14.39 18.03 6.18
CA ASP A 364 -15.76 17.59 6.43
C ASP A 364 -16.16 16.44 5.50
N ASP A 365 -15.64 16.42 4.27
CA ASP A 365 -15.90 15.38 3.28
C ASP A 365 -15.24 14.03 3.66
N LEU A 366 -14.31 14.04 4.61
CA LEU A 366 -13.64 12.85 5.10
C LEU A 366 -14.47 12.06 6.11
N ALA A 367 -15.53 12.64 6.68
CA ALA A 367 -16.33 11.98 7.71
C ALA A 367 -16.87 10.58 7.33
N PRO A 368 -17.35 10.34 6.10
CA PRO A 368 -17.81 9.02 5.66
C PRO A 368 -16.69 7.97 5.52
N LEU A 369 -15.43 8.43 5.42
CA LEU A 369 -14.24 7.59 5.25
C LEU A 369 -13.52 7.31 6.58
N ARG A 370 -14.13 7.73 7.70
CA ARG A 370 -13.60 7.51 9.04
C ARG A 370 -14.15 6.22 9.66
N ARG A 371 -13.30 5.55 10.46
CA ARG A 371 -13.68 4.38 11.26
C ARG A 371 -14.91 4.70 12.13
N GLY A 372 -15.99 3.94 11.98
CA GLY A 372 -17.24 4.12 12.74
C GLY A 372 -18.17 5.21 12.21
N GLY A 373 -17.91 5.78 11.02
CA GLY A 373 -18.79 6.75 10.34
C GLY A 373 -20.01 6.15 9.63
N GLY A 374 -20.13 4.81 9.60
CA GLY A 374 -21.36 4.12 9.21
C GLY A 374 -22.24 3.91 10.44
N GLY A 375 -23.28 4.74 10.58
CA GLY A 375 -24.33 4.54 11.57
C GLY A 375 -25.20 3.33 11.29
#